data_AF-A0A1U7CLX0-F1
#
_entry.id   AF-A0A1U7CLX0-F1
#
_cell.length_a   1.000
_cell.length_b   1.000
_cell.length_c   1.000
_cell.angle_alpha   90.00
_cell.angle_beta   90.00
_cell.angle_gamma   90.00
#
_symmetry.space_group_name_H-M   'P 1'
#
loop_
_entity.id
_entity.type
_entity.pdbx_description
1 polymer ?
#
loop_
_entity_poly.entity_id
_entity_poly.type
_entity_poly.pdbx_seq_one_letter_code
_entity_poly.pdbx_strand_id
1 'polypeptide(L)'
;MFKIAAVASSVLVSLGLAAIAPPPPPPPGGPDEPRPKAKGKEAAKKKDDRGPAGDLTKAYDLLRRLRADATSNGRPEERIRTWTEHAVTYYRDGLKALDAKDEFLAHEYGAVAHDLARAADHAQKAAMFDRRDPDLPPPPEGVGPGDSGERVRRDLNRAYDRITESPDRDPAPGAEVYLKAARDLYTAARRDVEAGREERGGELARAAEAMTHVAEHLGHAAAGPPEGRNRDGLRSGVRREPPPPPDRPEPKEKAKRAELRDSDLPPPLPPE
;
A
#
# COMPACT_ATOMS: atom_id res chain seq x y z
N MET A 1 -34.17 28.88 42.44
CA MET A 1 -35.46 28.55 41.81
C MET A 1 -35.18 27.67 40.59
N PHE A 2 -35.61 26.42 40.65
CA PHE A 2 -35.48 25.41 39.60
C PHE A 2 -36.48 25.66 38.47
N LYS A 3 -36.07 25.51 37.21
CA LYS A 3 -36.91 24.95 36.13
C LYS A 3 -36.05 24.10 35.19
N ILE A 4 -36.20 22.79 35.36
CA ILE A 4 -35.77 21.73 34.47
C ILE A 4 -36.83 21.62 33.36
N ALA A 5 -36.40 21.56 32.10
CA ALA A 5 -37.25 21.07 31.01
C ALA A 5 -36.44 20.04 30.22
N ALA A 6 -36.71 18.78 30.53
CA ALA A 6 -36.29 17.62 29.76
C ALA A 6 -37.29 17.42 28.61
N VAL A 7 -36.78 17.12 27.42
CA VAL A 7 -37.54 16.35 26.41
C VAL A 7 -36.61 15.27 25.89
N ALA A 8 -36.91 14.04 26.30
CA ALA A 8 -36.39 12.81 25.75
C ALA A 8 -37.23 12.42 24.52
N SER A 9 -36.57 11.95 23.46
CA SER A 9 -37.21 11.11 22.44
C SER A 9 -36.18 10.15 21.85
N SER A 10 -36.24 8.93 22.37
CA SER A 10 -35.52 7.74 21.95
C SER A 10 -35.86 7.34 20.51
N VAL A 11 -34.85 6.96 19.72
CA VAL A 11 -35.06 6.15 18.51
C VAL A 11 -34.64 4.71 18.80
N LEU A 12 -35.63 3.83 18.69
CA LEU A 12 -35.62 2.40 18.95
C LEU A 12 -34.61 1.65 18.08
N VAL A 13 -33.80 0.82 18.74
CA VAL A 13 -33.07 -0.31 18.16
C VAL A 13 -34.07 -1.45 17.95
N SER A 14 -34.35 -1.80 16.69
CA SER A 14 -35.20 -2.95 16.36
C SER A 14 -34.33 -4.11 15.86
N LEU A 15 -34.26 -5.16 16.69
CA LEU A 15 -33.77 -6.50 16.37
C LEU A 15 -34.53 -7.09 15.16
N GLY A 16 -33.78 -7.63 14.21
CA GLY A 16 -34.30 -8.53 13.16
C GLY A 16 -33.55 -9.86 13.20
N LEU A 17 -33.95 -10.75 14.13
CA LEU A 17 -33.50 -12.14 14.20
C LEU A 17 -34.61 -13.02 13.61
N ALA A 18 -34.50 -13.37 12.33
CA ALA A 18 -35.39 -14.34 11.69
C ALA A 18 -34.68 -15.02 10.52
N ALA A 19 -34.19 -16.25 10.75
CA ALA A 19 -34.18 -17.37 9.79
C ALA A 19 -33.36 -18.56 10.36
N ILE A 20 -33.88 -19.23 11.39
CA ILE A 20 -33.53 -20.62 11.68
C ILE A 20 -34.81 -21.44 11.50
N ALA A 21 -35.09 -21.83 10.27
CA ALA A 21 -36.04 -22.87 9.95
C ALA A 21 -35.49 -23.67 8.76
N PRO A 22 -35.36 -25.01 8.85
CA PRO A 22 -34.98 -25.81 7.70
C PRO A 22 -36.11 -25.76 6.64
N PRO A 23 -35.78 -25.78 5.34
CA PRO A 23 -36.79 -25.76 4.29
C PRO A 23 -37.63 -27.05 4.32
N PRO A 24 -38.94 -26.97 4.01
CA PRO A 24 -39.79 -28.16 3.89
C PRO A 24 -39.32 -29.05 2.73
N PRO A 25 -39.48 -30.39 2.84
CA PRO A 25 -39.09 -31.30 1.77
C PRO A 25 -39.95 -31.07 0.51
N PRO A 26 -39.37 -31.20 -0.69
CA PRO A 26 -40.11 -31.00 -1.94
C PRO A 26 -41.15 -32.12 -2.16
N PRO A 27 -42.31 -31.80 -2.77
CA PRO A 27 -43.32 -32.78 -3.13
C PRO A 27 -42.84 -33.72 -4.24
N PRO A 28 -43.33 -34.97 -4.29
CA PRO A 28 -42.85 -36.00 -5.21
C PRO A 28 -43.47 -35.86 -6.60
N GLY A 29 -42.63 -35.90 -7.64
CA GLY A 29 -42.97 -36.40 -8.98
C GLY A 29 -43.65 -35.42 -9.95
N GLY A 30 -42.86 -34.87 -10.88
CA GLY A 30 -43.34 -34.24 -12.12
C GLY A 30 -42.17 -33.95 -13.07
N PRO A 31 -42.36 -34.00 -14.41
CA PRO A 31 -41.28 -34.22 -15.38
C PRO A 31 -40.32 -33.03 -15.52
N ASP A 32 -39.05 -33.34 -15.82
CA ASP A 32 -37.94 -32.40 -15.97
C ASP A 32 -38.26 -31.15 -16.81
N GLU A 33 -38.49 -30.02 -16.14
CA GLU A 33 -38.41 -28.71 -16.76
C GLU A 33 -36.94 -28.29 -16.92
N PRO A 34 -36.51 -27.81 -18.10
CA PRO A 34 -35.13 -27.45 -18.36
C PRO A 34 -34.75 -26.23 -17.51
N ARG A 35 -33.86 -26.45 -16.53
CA ARG A 35 -33.26 -25.39 -15.72
C ARG A 35 -32.76 -24.25 -16.61
N PRO A 36 -33.18 -22.99 -16.41
CA PRO A 36 -32.54 -21.86 -17.07
C PRO A 36 -31.10 -21.81 -16.57
N LYS A 37 -30.16 -22.08 -17.48
CA LYS A 37 -28.73 -21.90 -17.23
C LYS A 37 -28.53 -20.49 -16.68
N ALA A 38 -28.01 -20.40 -15.46
CA ALA A 38 -27.58 -19.17 -14.84
C ALA A 38 -26.56 -18.48 -15.76
N LYS A 39 -27.08 -17.62 -16.65
CA LYS A 39 -26.28 -16.68 -17.43
C LYS A 39 -25.61 -15.75 -16.44
N GLY A 40 -24.29 -15.76 -16.48
CA GLY A 40 -23.44 -14.66 -16.06
C GLY A 40 -23.69 -14.16 -14.66
N LYS A 41 -22.82 -14.58 -13.73
CA LYS A 41 -22.23 -13.58 -12.85
C LYS A 41 -21.66 -12.50 -13.78
N GLU A 42 -22.43 -11.45 -14.05
CA GLU A 42 -21.84 -10.13 -14.23
C GLU A 42 -21.02 -9.94 -12.96
N ALA A 43 -19.73 -10.25 -13.08
CA ALA A 43 -18.72 -9.65 -12.26
C ALA A 43 -19.10 -8.17 -12.27
N ALA A 44 -19.58 -7.67 -11.13
CA ALA A 44 -19.68 -6.26 -10.88
C ALA A 44 -18.31 -5.71 -11.29
N LYS A 45 -18.26 -5.09 -12.47
CA LYS A 45 -17.07 -4.42 -12.97
C LYS A 45 -16.72 -3.49 -11.83
N LYS A 46 -15.63 -3.79 -11.09
CA LYS A 46 -15.02 -2.83 -10.17
C LYS A 46 -14.95 -1.55 -10.99
N LYS A 47 -15.80 -0.60 -10.64
CA LYS A 47 -15.86 0.71 -11.29
C LYS A 47 -14.43 1.19 -11.21
N ASP A 48 -13.82 1.35 -12.36
CA ASP A 48 -12.38 1.56 -12.53
C ASP A 48 -11.92 2.56 -11.46
N ASP A 49 -11.19 2.10 -10.43
CA ASP A 49 -10.56 2.96 -9.40
C ASP A 49 -9.42 3.80 -10.02
N ARG A 50 -9.47 4.00 -11.35
CA ARG A 50 -8.55 4.78 -12.16
C ARG A 50 -9.05 6.21 -12.17
N GLY A 51 -8.58 6.97 -11.20
CA GLY A 51 -8.83 8.40 -11.09
C GLY A 51 -8.37 8.91 -9.72
N PRO A 52 -8.28 10.24 -9.54
CA PRO A 52 -7.84 10.83 -8.28
C PRO A 52 -8.65 10.36 -7.05
N ALA A 53 -9.93 10.07 -7.24
CA ALA A 53 -10.79 9.51 -6.20
C ALA A 53 -10.35 8.10 -5.73
N GLY A 54 -9.76 7.31 -6.61
CA GLY A 54 -9.29 5.96 -6.30
C GLY A 54 -8.13 5.98 -5.30
N ASP A 55 -7.12 6.82 -5.54
CA ASP A 55 -5.95 6.89 -4.64
C ASP A 55 -6.29 7.54 -3.30
N LEU A 56 -7.17 8.54 -3.30
CA LEU A 56 -7.75 9.09 -2.06
C LEU A 56 -8.53 8.03 -1.27
N THR A 57 -9.29 7.16 -1.93
CA THR A 57 -10.01 6.08 -1.25
C THR A 57 -9.05 5.08 -0.61
N LYS A 58 -8.00 4.65 -1.34
CA LYS A 58 -6.96 3.76 -0.79
C LYS A 58 -6.23 4.39 0.39
N ALA A 59 -5.87 5.67 0.29
CA ALA A 59 -5.24 6.41 1.39
C ALA A 59 -6.15 6.44 2.62
N TYR A 60 -7.43 6.77 2.43
CA TYR A 60 -8.43 6.78 3.52
C TYR A 60 -8.55 5.42 4.20
N ASP A 61 -8.65 4.33 3.44
CA ASP A 61 -8.80 2.98 3.98
C ASP A 61 -7.59 2.56 4.82
N LEU A 62 -6.37 2.86 4.36
CA LEU A 62 -5.14 2.60 5.11
C LEU A 62 -5.06 3.46 6.37
N LEU A 63 -5.32 4.77 6.28
CA LEU A 63 -5.30 5.68 7.42
C LEU A 63 -6.32 5.27 8.50
N ARG A 64 -7.50 4.81 8.07
CA ARG A 64 -8.53 4.28 8.98
C ARG A 64 -8.04 3.03 9.70
N ARG A 65 -7.39 2.10 9.00
CA ARG A 65 -6.80 0.89 9.59
C ARG A 65 -5.70 1.24 10.59
N LEU A 66 -4.74 2.08 10.21
CA LEU A 66 -3.64 2.53 11.08
C LEU A 66 -4.16 3.15 12.39
N ARG A 67 -5.24 3.94 12.33
CA ARG A 67 -5.87 4.52 13.52
C ARG A 67 -6.53 3.47 14.41
N ALA A 68 -7.21 2.49 13.83
CA ALA A 68 -7.77 1.38 14.59
C ALA A 68 -6.65 0.59 15.30
N ASP A 69 -5.57 0.28 14.60
CA ASP A 69 -4.46 -0.51 15.14
C ASP A 69 -3.63 0.27 16.18
N ALA A 70 -3.53 1.60 16.08
CA ALA A 70 -2.89 2.44 17.09
C ALA A 70 -3.65 2.44 18.43
N THR A 71 -4.96 2.14 18.41
CA THR A 71 -5.78 2.06 19.63
C THR A 71 -5.56 0.73 20.35
N SER A 72 -5.29 -0.36 19.62
CA SER A 72 -5.10 -1.70 20.18
C SER A 72 -3.66 -2.03 20.57
N ASN A 73 -2.66 -1.48 19.85
CA ASN A 73 -1.26 -1.90 19.98
C ASN A 73 -0.37 -0.95 20.82
N GLY A 74 -0.98 -0.03 21.56
CA GLY A 74 -0.28 0.99 22.34
C GLY A 74 0.25 2.15 21.50
N ARG A 75 1.06 3.03 22.12
CA ARG A 75 1.55 4.24 21.45
C ARG A 75 2.54 3.86 20.32
N PRO A 76 2.29 4.26 19.06
CA PRO A 76 3.20 3.96 17.96
C PRO A 76 4.53 4.70 18.15
N GLU A 77 5.60 4.18 17.53
CA GLU A 77 6.88 4.89 17.43
C GLU A 77 6.64 6.30 16.87
N GLU A 78 7.36 7.29 17.40
CA GLU A 78 7.18 8.70 17.04
C GLU A 78 7.33 8.94 15.53
N ARG A 79 8.22 8.20 14.88
CA ARG A 79 8.43 8.25 13.43
C ARG A 79 7.19 7.77 12.65
N ILE A 80 6.59 6.64 13.05
CA ILE A 80 5.37 6.10 12.41
C ILE A 80 4.19 7.08 12.57
N ARG A 81 4.07 7.68 13.75
CA ARG A 81 3.09 8.75 14.01
C ARG A 81 3.29 9.93 13.06
N THR A 82 4.53 10.41 12.92
CA THR A 82 4.85 11.55 12.06
C THR A 82 4.49 11.27 10.60
N TRP A 83 4.81 10.09 10.07
CA TRP A 83 4.44 9.71 8.71
C TRP A 83 2.92 9.60 8.51
N THR A 84 2.21 9.11 9.52
CA THR A 84 0.74 9.04 9.50
C THR A 84 0.12 10.43 9.50
N GLU A 85 0.65 11.37 10.29
CA GLU A 85 0.22 12.77 10.31
C GLU A 85 0.47 13.47 8.97
N HIS A 86 1.63 13.23 8.35
CA HIS A 86 1.92 13.75 7.01
C HIS A 86 0.97 13.15 5.96
N ALA A 87 0.70 11.84 6.02
CA ALA A 87 -0.26 11.17 5.13
C ALA A 87 -1.67 11.79 5.25
N VAL A 88 -2.13 12.09 6.46
CA VAL A 88 -3.41 12.79 6.69
C VAL A 88 -3.42 14.18 6.08
N THR A 89 -2.30 14.89 6.15
CA THR A 89 -2.15 16.22 5.55
C THR A 89 -2.30 16.16 4.04
N TYR A 90 -1.52 15.31 3.37
CA TYR A 90 -1.62 15.14 1.91
C TYR A 90 -2.97 14.59 1.46
N TYR A 91 -3.61 13.72 2.23
CA TYR A 91 -4.98 13.28 1.94
C TYR A 91 -5.96 14.46 1.89
N ARG A 92 -5.85 15.39 2.85
CA ARG A 92 -6.68 16.60 2.88
C ARG A 92 -6.36 17.54 1.72
N ASP A 93 -5.09 17.68 1.35
CA ASP A 93 -4.70 18.52 0.22
C ASP A 93 -5.17 17.93 -1.12
N GLY A 94 -5.15 16.60 -1.27
CA GLY A 94 -5.75 15.92 -2.41
C GLY A 94 -7.28 16.09 -2.48
N LEU A 95 -7.98 16.10 -1.34
CA LEU A 95 -9.41 16.43 -1.30
C LEU A 95 -9.68 17.89 -1.75
N LYS A 96 -8.87 18.85 -1.27
CA LYS A 96 -8.99 20.25 -1.71
C LYS A 96 -8.75 20.40 -3.22
N ALA A 97 -7.74 19.71 -3.75
CA ALA A 97 -7.46 19.72 -5.19
C ALA A 97 -8.62 19.11 -5.99
N LEU A 98 -9.23 18.02 -5.50
CA LEU A 98 -10.39 17.40 -6.12
C LEU A 98 -11.61 18.34 -6.13
N ASP A 99 -11.84 19.04 -5.02
CA ASP A 99 -12.89 20.06 -4.91
C ASP A 99 -12.65 21.22 -5.89
N ALA A 100 -11.39 21.63 -6.06
CA ALA A 100 -10.96 22.62 -7.04
C ALA A 100 -10.95 22.13 -8.50
N LYS A 101 -11.32 20.85 -8.75
CA LYS A 101 -11.29 20.20 -10.07
C LYS A 101 -9.90 20.11 -10.69
N ASP A 102 -8.86 20.16 -9.87
CA ASP A 102 -7.50 19.81 -10.26
C ASP A 102 -7.28 18.30 -10.08
N GLU A 103 -7.68 17.54 -11.10
CA GLU A 103 -7.58 16.08 -11.09
C GLU A 103 -6.14 15.58 -10.99
N PHE A 104 -5.17 16.34 -11.53
CA PHE A 104 -3.77 15.98 -11.48
C PHE A 104 -3.23 16.11 -10.06
N LEU A 105 -3.37 17.27 -9.43
CA LEU A 105 -2.91 17.45 -8.05
C LEU A 105 -3.68 16.55 -7.07
N ALA A 106 -4.97 16.30 -7.31
CA ALA A 106 -5.73 15.36 -6.50
C ALA A 106 -5.18 13.93 -6.58
N HIS A 107 -4.72 13.52 -7.76
CA HIS A 107 -4.07 12.22 -7.96
C HIS A 107 -2.72 12.16 -7.26
N GLU A 108 -1.83 13.13 -7.51
CA GLU A 108 -0.48 13.11 -6.91
C GLU A 108 -0.54 13.19 -5.39
N TYR A 109 -1.33 14.10 -4.80
CA TYR A 109 -1.48 14.16 -3.34
C TYR A 109 -2.17 12.93 -2.76
N GLY A 110 -3.13 12.33 -3.48
CA GLY A 110 -3.73 11.06 -3.10
C GLY A 110 -2.71 9.92 -3.06
N ALA A 111 -1.82 9.86 -4.06
CA ALA A 111 -0.75 8.87 -4.13
C ALA A 111 0.30 9.07 -3.03
N VAL A 112 0.76 10.31 -2.79
CA VAL A 112 1.63 10.67 -1.67
C VAL A 112 1.04 10.20 -0.33
N ALA A 113 -0.24 10.50 -0.09
CA ALA A 113 -0.93 10.11 1.13
C ALA A 113 -1.00 8.58 1.29
N HIS A 114 -1.34 7.88 0.21
CA HIS A 114 -1.42 6.43 0.19
C HIS A 114 -0.05 5.78 0.46
N ASP A 115 1.02 6.25 -0.18
CA ASP A 115 2.35 5.67 -0.02
C ASP A 115 2.96 5.96 1.35
N LEU A 116 2.71 7.13 1.94
CA LEU A 116 3.07 7.39 3.34
C LEU A 116 2.32 6.48 4.31
N ALA A 117 1.02 6.27 4.09
CA ALA A 117 0.22 5.35 4.90
C ALA A 117 0.72 3.90 4.73
N ARG A 118 1.10 3.50 3.51
CA ARG A 118 1.69 2.19 3.22
C ARG A 118 3.04 2.01 3.92
N ALA A 119 3.90 3.03 3.88
CA ALA A 119 5.19 2.98 4.57
C ALA A 119 5.03 2.89 6.09
N ALA A 120 4.09 3.64 6.66
CA ALA A 120 3.75 3.58 8.08
C ALA A 120 3.21 2.19 8.49
N ASP A 121 2.33 1.59 7.68
CA ASP A 121 1.79 0.25 7.90
C ASP A 121 2.88 -0.84 7.88
N HIS A 122 3.78 -0.79 6.90
CA HIS A 122 4.91 -1.71 6.84
C HIS A 122 5.87 -1.53 8.02
N ALA A 123 6.19 -0.29 8.39
CA ALA A 123 7.02 -0.02 9.57
C ALA A 123 6.36 -0.47 10.88
N GLN A 124 5.03 -0.33 11.00
CA GLN A 124 4.28 -0.84 12.14
C GLN A 124 4.33 -2.36 12.21
N LYS A 125 4.12 -3.06 11.08
CA LYS A 125 4.27 -4.52 11.01
C LYS A 125 5.69 -4.97 11.38
N ALA A 126 6.72 -4.26 10.91
CA ALA A 126 8.10 -4.49 11.31
C ALA A 126 8.28 -4.41 12.82
N ALA A 127 7.75 -3.37 13.47
CA ALA A 127 7.83 -3.18 14.92
C ALA A 127 7.09 -4.28 15.71
N MET A 128 6.07 -4.93 15.14
CA MET A 128 5.39 -6.06 15.78
C MET A 128 6.28 -7.31 15.85
N PHE A 129 7.22 -7.48 14.91
CA PHE A 129 8.19 -8.60 14.97
C PHE A 129 9.24 -8.44 16.08
N ASP A 130 9.45 -7.22 16.61
CA ASP A 130 10.31 -7.00 17.78
C ASP A 130 9.65 -7.45 19.09
N ARG A 131 8.32 -7.50 19.13
CA ARG A 131 7.52 -7.89 20.29
C ARG A 131 7.30 -9.40 20.32
N ARG A 132 8.37 -10.19 20.23
CA ARG A 132 8.26 -11.64 20.50
C ARG A 132 7.72 -11.80 21.92
N ASP A 133 6.67 -12.62 22.04
CA ASP A 133 6.07 -12.94 23.33
C ASP A 133 7.15 -13.64 24.17
N PRO A 134 7.59 -13.04 25.29
CA PRO A 134 8.65 -13.61 26.13
C PRO A 134 8.23 -14.94 26.77
N ASP A 135 6.92 -15.21 26.84
CA ASP A 135 6.37 -16.42 27.45
C ASP A 135 6.22 -17.57 26.43
N LEU A 136 6.44 -17.30 25.14
CA LEU A 136 6.39 -18.32 24.10
C LEU A 136 7.80 -18.68 23.60
N PRO A 137 8.13 -19.98 23.49
CA PRO A 137 9.39 -20.38 22.87
C PRO A 137 9.40 -19.93 21.40
N PRO A 138 10.57 -19.59 20.83
CA PRO A 138 10.65 -19.25 19.42
C PRO A 138 10.12 -20.42 18.58
N PRO A 139 9.41 -20.14 17.48
CA PRO A 139 9.00 -21.20 16.55
C PRO A 139 10.25 -21.94 16.03
N PRO A 140 10.14 -23.24 15.72
CA PRO A 140 11.25 -23.99 15.14
C PRO A 140 11.73 -23.35 13.84
N GLU A 141 13.05 -23.21 13.69
CA GLU A 141 13.65 -22.72 12.45
C GLU A 141 13.23 -23.62 11.27
N GLY A 142 12.80 -23.03 10.16
CA GLY A 142 12.44 -23.75 8.94
C GLY A 142 11.01 -24.31 8.86
N VAL A 143 10.17 -24.14 9.89
CA VAL A 143 8.73 -24.49 9.84
C VAL A 143 7.92 -23.25 9.45
N GLY A 144 8.20 -22.72 8.27
CA GLY A 144 7.46 -21.65 7.62
C GLY A 144 7.36 -21.94 6.13
N PRO A 145 6.45 -21.29 5.38
CA PRO A 145 6.42 -21.44 3.93
C PRO A 145 7.81 -21.12 3.38
N GLY A 146 8.45 -22.10 2.72
CA GLY A 146 9.86 -22.09 2.31
C GLY A 146 10.27 -21.06 1.24
N ASP A 147 9.57 -19.93 1.18
CA ASP A 147 9.72 -18.82 0.22
C ASP A 147 9.87 -17.45 0.95
N SER A 148 10.06 -17.43 2.27
CA SER A 148 10.23 -16.17 3.02
C SER A 148 11.50 -15.41 2.57
N GLY A 149 12.63 -16.11 2.52
CA GLY A 149 13.93 -15.53 2.19
C GLY A 149 13.99 -14.98 0.76
N GLU A 150 13.48 -15.71 -0.24
CA GLU A 150 13.44 -15.26 -1.63
C GLU A 150 12.58 -14.00 -1.81
N ARG A 151 11.39 -13.97 -1.19
CA ARG A 151 10.53 -12.80 -1.19
C ARG A 151 11.20 -11.59 -0.56
N VAL A 152 11.85 -11.77 0.58
CA VAL A 152 12.55 -10.70 1.30
C VAL A 152 13.73 -10.16 0.47
N ARG A 153 14.52 -11.04 -0.16
CA ARG A 153 15.59 -10.63 -1.09
C ARG A 153 15.04 -9.85 -2.27
N ARG A 154 13.91 -10.26 -2.84
CA ARG A 154 13.25 -9.54 -3.93
C ARG A 154 12.83 -8.13 -3.50
N ASP A 155 12.24 -8.00 -2.33
CA ASP A 155 11.79 -6.69 -1.80
C ASP A 155 12.99 -5.79 -1.47
N LEU A 156 14.06 -6.34 -0.89
CA LEU A 156 15.32 -5.62 -0.67
C LEU A 156 15.95 -5.15 -1.98
N ASN A 157 16.04 -6.02 -2.99
CA ASN A 157 16.58 -5.66 -4.30
C ASN A 157 15.76 -4.54 -4.94
N ARG A 158 14.42 -4.60 -4.84
CA ARG A 158 13.55 -3.57 -5.38
C ARG A 158 13.74 -2.23 -4.67
N ALA A 159 13.82 -2.24 -3.34
CA ALA A 159 14.10 -1.03 -2.56
C ALA A 159 15.47 -0.44 -2.92
N TYR A 160 16.50 -1.28 -3.03
CA TYR A 160 17.85 -0.87 -3.44
C TYR A 160 17.86 -0.24 -4.83
N ASP A 161 17.25 -0.90 -5.82
CA ASP A 161 17.17 -0.42 -7.19
C ASP A 161 16.47 0.94 -7.23
N ARG A 162 15.33 1.08 -6.53
CA ARG A 162 14.60 2.36 -6.44
C ARG A 162 15.42 3.47 -5.81
N ILE A 163 16.12 3.20 -4.70
CA ILE A 163 16.94 4.21 -4.01
C ILE A 163 18.14 4.64 -4.86
N THR A 164 18.73 3.72 -5.63
CA THR A 164 19.93 3.98 -6.43
C THR A 164 19.64 4.54 -7.82
N GLU A 165 18.50 4.18 -8.41
CA GLU A 165 18.04 4.69 -9.70
C GLU A 165 17.31 6.03 -9.57
N SER A 166 16.95 6.48 -8.36
CA SER A 166 16.31 7.78 -8.15
C SER A 166 17.28 8.90 -8.59
N PRO A 167 16.98 9.62 -9.69
CA PRO A 167 17.95 10.48 -10.38
C PRO A 167 18.12 11.87 -9.73
N ASP A 168 17.43 12.14 -8.62
CA ASP A 168 17.32 13.49 -8.08
C ASP A 168 18.55 13.88 -7.26
N ARG A 169 19.52 14.47 -7.96
CA ARG A 169 20.53 15.33 -7.31
C ARG A 169 19.92 16.54 -6.62
N ASP A 170 18.76 16.99 -7.11
CA ASP A 170 17.98 18.11 -6.58
C ASP A 170 16.52 17.66 -6.37
N PRO A 171 16.19 16.97 -5.26
CA PRO A 171 14.84 16.52 -4.96
C PRO A 171 13.87 17.71 -4.86
N ALA A 172 12.59 17.45 -5.16
CA ALA A 172 11.54 18.46 -5.00
C ALA A 172 11.44 18.92 -3.53
N PRO A 173 11.01 20.17 -3.27
CA PRO A 173 10.95 20.69 -1.91
C PRO A 173 10.20 19.78 -0.94
N GLY A 174 10.89 19.31 0.11
CA GLY A 174 10.32 18.44 1.13
C GLY A 174 10.37 16.95 0.78
N ALA A 175 10.89 16.55 -0.39
CA ALA A 175 11.10 15.15 -0.75
C ALA A 175 12.37 14.56 -0.09
N GLU A 176 13.33 15.40 0.31
CA GLU A 176 14.61 15.00 0.92
C GLU A 176 14.40 14.11 2.16
N VAL A 177 13.46 14.49 3.01
CA VAL A 177 13.19 13.77 4.28
C VAL A 177 12.70 12.34 4.02
N TYR A 178 11.98 12.12 2.92
CA TYR A 178 11.45 10.81 2.55
C TYR A 178 12.50 9.95 1.86
N LEU A 179 13.35 10.54 1.02
CA LEU A 179 14.51 9.84 0.45
C LEU A 179 15.48 9.40 1.54
N LYS A 180 15.78 10.28 2.51
CA LYS A 180 16.59 9.91 3.67
C LYS A 180 15.93 8.79 4.48
N ALA A 181 14.62 8.88 4.74
CA ALA A 181 13.88 7.83 5.43
C ALA A 181 13.93 6.49 4.68
N ALA A 182 13.84 6.49 3.34
CA ALA A 182 13.97 5.29 2.51
C ALA A 182 15.35 4.63 2.69
N ARG A 183 16.42 5.43 2.68
CA ARG A 183 17.80 4.95 2.90
C ARG A 183 17.96 4.35 4.30
N ASP A 184 17.50 5.06 5.33
CA ASP A 184 17.55 4.60 6.72
C ASP A 184 16.78 3.27 6.91
N LEU A 185 15.58 3.17 6.31
CA LEU A 185 14.76 1.95 6.33
C LEU A 185 15.43 0.79 5.58
N TYR A 186 16.03 1.03 4.41
CA TYR A 186 16.76 0.01 3.67
C TYR A 186 17.97 -0.52 4.45
N THR A 187 18.76 0.39 5.03
CA THR A 187 19.90 -0.01 5.86
C THR A 187 19.46 -0.84 7.07
N ALA A 188 18.35 -0.47 7.71
CA ALA A 188 17.77 -1.26 8.80
C ALA A 188 17.25 -2.62 8.31
N ALA A 189 16.56 -2.66 7.17
CA ALA A 189 16.06 -3.86 6.54
C ALA A 189 17.19 -4.86 6.26
N ARG A 190 18.28 -4.40 5.64
CA ARG A 190 19.44 -5.23 5.33
C ARG A 190 20.07 -5.81 6.60
N ARG A 191 20.28 -4.97 7.64
CA ARG A 191 20.82 -5.41 8.93
C ARG A 191 19.96 -6.48 9.61
N ASP A 192 18.64 -6.38 9.48
CA ASP A 192 17.74 -7.40 10.01
C ASP A 192 17.85 -8.73 9.27
N VAL A 193 17.90 -8.69 7.95
CA VAL A 193 18.06 -9.91 7.14
C VAL A 193 19.42 -10.56 7.41
N GLU A 194 20.50 -9.77 7.51
CA GLU A 194 21.83 -10.25 7.92
C GLU A 194 21.81 -10.90 9.32
N ALA A 195 20.92 -10.45 10.21
CA ALA A 195 20.74 -11.00 11.55
C ALA A 195 19.68 -12.11 11.62
N GLY A 196 19.22 -12.65 10.48
CA GLY A 196 18.23 -13.73 10.41
C GLY A 196 16.79 -13.31 10.73
N ARG A 197 16.51 -12.00 10.87
CA ARG A 197 15.16 -11.44 11.07
C ARG A 197 14.50 -11.13 9.72
N GLU A 198 14.35 -12.15 8.89
CA GLU A 198 13.90 -11.99 7.50
C GLU A 198 12.53 -11.28 7.38
N GLU A 199 11.54 -11.65 8.20
CA GLU A 199 10.19 -11.09 8.13
C GLU A 199 10.18 -9.58 8.44
N ARG A 200 10.89 -9.17 9.50
CA ARG A 200 11.07 -7.77 9.86
C ARG A 200 11.81 -7.00 8.77
N GLY A 201 12.90 -7.59 8.27
CA GLY A 201 13.68 -7.02 7.17
C GLY A 201 12.85 -6.81 5.90
N GLY A 202 11.98 -7.77 5.55
CA GLY A 202 11.08 -7.66 4.41
C GLY A 202 10.06 -6.53 4.55
N GLU A 203 9.46 -6.36 5.73
CA GLU A 203 8.55 -5.23 5.98
C GLU A 203 9.28 -3.88 5.90
N LEU A 204 10.49 -3.77 6.48
CA LEU A 204 11.28 -2.55 6.38
C LEU A 204 11.70 -2.24 4.94
N ALA A 205 11.99 -3.25 4.12
CA ALA A 205 12.30 -3.06 2.70
C ALA A 205 11.08 -2.52 1.92
N ARG A 206 9.88 -3.05 2.18
CA ARG A 206 8.63 -2.53 1.59
C ARG A 206 8.31 -1.11 2.05
N ALA A 207 8.60 -0.78 3.31
CA ALA A 207 8.48 0.59 3.82
C ALA A 207 9.46 1.53 3.10
N ALA A 208 10.71 1.10 2.88
CA ALA A 208 11.71 1.87 2.14
C ALA A 208 11.26 2.13 0.69
N GLU A 209 10.79 1.09 -0.01
CA GLU A 209 10.24 1.22 -1.37
C GLU A 209 9.10 2.25 -1.40
N ALA A 210 8.13 2.15 -0.47
CA ALA A 210 7.01 3.08 -0.40
C ALA A 210 7.48 4.53 -0.21
N MET A 211 8.49 4.79 0.62
CA MET A 211 9.06 6.14 0.79
C MET A 211 9.68 6.72 -0.49
N THR A 212 10.25 5.89 -1.37
CA THR A 212 10.74 6.38 -2.67
C THR A 212 9.60 6.86 -3.57
N HIS A 213 8.42 6.23 -3.50
CA HIS A 213 7.25 6.67 -4.28
C HIS A 213 6.68 7.99 -3.77
N VAL A 214 6.75 8.24 -2.46
CA VAL A 214 6.38 9.54 -1.87
C VAL A 214 7.18 10.67 -2.51
N ALA A 215 8.51 10.52 -2.58
CA ALA A 215 9.38 11.52 -3.19
C ALA A 215 9.07 11.74 -4.68
N GLU A 216 8.83 10.66 -5.42
CA GLU A 216 8.46 10.71 -6.85
C GLU A 216 7.15 11.50 -7.07
N HIS A 217 6.10 11.19 -6.31
CA HIS A 217 4.81 11.88 -6.43
C HIS A 217 4.87 13.35 -5.98
N LEU A 218 5.71 13.69 -5.00
CA LEU A 218 5.99 15.09 -4.65
C LEU A 218 6.71 15.82 -5.78
N GLY A 219 7.65 15.15 -6.44
CA GLY A 219 8.31 15.66 -7.65
C GLY A 219 7.31 15.95 -8.77
N HIS A 220 6.39 15.03 -9.04
CA HIS A 220 5.34 15.24 -10.04
C HIS A 220 4.38 16.38 -9.66
N ALA A 221 3.96 16.44 -8.39
CA ALA A 221 3.10 17.53 -7.91
C ALA A 221 3.78 18.90 -8.06
N ALA A 222 5.10 18.99 -7.81
CA ALA A 222 5.87 20.22 -7.95
C ALA A 222 6.15 20.61 -9.41
N ALA A 223 6.44 19.63 -10.28
CA ALA A 223 6.72 19.87 -11.69
C ALA A 223 5.46 20.21 -12.50
N GLY A 224 4.28 19.78 -12.02
CA GLY A 224 3.02 19.94 -12.72
C GLY A 224 2.76 18.80 -13.73
N PRO A 225 1.60 18.82 -14.40
CA PRO A 225 1.23 17.76 -15.33
C PRO A 225 2.19 17.72 -16.52
N PRO A 226 2.55 16.53 -17.03
CA PRO A 226 3.45 16.42 -18.18
C PRO A 226 2.84 17.12 -19.41
N GLU A 227 3.62 17.99 -20.03
CA GLU A 227 3.21 18.72 -21.23
C GLU A 227 2.77 17.74 -22.34
N GLY A 228 1.62 17.98 -22.96
CA GLY A 228 1.13 17.21 -24.11
C GLY A 228 0.16 16.06 -23.81
N ARG A 229 -0.27 15.84 -22.56
CA ARG A 229 -1.51 15.09 -22.29
C ARG A 229 -2.71 16.02 -22.41
N ASN A 230 -3.22 16.21 -23.63
CA ASN A 230 -4.53 16.81 -23.81
C ASN A 230 -5.56 16.10 -22.91
N ARG A 231 -6.40 16.91 -22.27
CA ARG A 231 -7.41 16.58 -21.25
C ARG A 231 -8.46 15.53 -21.70
N ASP A 232 -8.43 15.11 -22.97
CA ASP A 232 -9.26 14.07 -23.58
C ASP A 232 -8.58 12.68 -23.65
N GLY A 233 -7.34 12.55 -23.18
CA GLY A 233 -6.50 11.35 -23.34
C GLY A 233 -6.84 10.14 -22.46
N LEU A 234 -7.78 10.25 -21.52
CA LEU A 234 -8.21 9.08 -20.72
C LEU A 234 -9.23 8.19 -21.45
N ARG A 235 -9.60 8.51 -22.69
CA ARG A 235 -10.56 7.72 -23.50
C ARG A 235 -10.02 7.09 -24.78
N SER A 236 -8.76 7.28 -25.17
CA SER A 236 -8.26 6.62 -26.39
C SER A 236 -7.48 5.35 -26.04
N GLY A 237 -8.07 4.20 -26.38
CA GLY A 237 -7.40 2.89 -26.40
C GLY A 237 -6.30 2.78 -27.47
N VAL A 238 -5.56 3.86 -27.73
CA VAL A 238 -4.40 3.84 -28.62
C VAL A 238 -3.20 3.51 -27.77
N ARG A 239 -2.86 2.21 -27.76
CA ARG A 239 -1.59 1.68 -27.27
C ARG A 239 -0.47 2.41 -28.04
N ARG A 240 0.12 3.45 -27.44
CA ARG A 240 1.43 3.94 -27.88
C ARG A 240 2.40 2.75 -27.71
N GLU A 241 2.93 2.24 -28.80
CA GLU A 241 4.03 1.29 -28.73
C GLU A 241 5.18 1.97 -27.98
N PRO A 242 5.72 1.34 -26.93
CA PRO A 242 6.86 1.90 -26.23
C PRO A 242 8.02 2.03 -27.22
N PRO A 243 8.86 3.09 -27.09
CA PRO A 243 10.07 3.19 -27.88
C PRO A 243 10.91 1.91 -27.71
N PRO A 244 11.62 1.46 -28.75
CA PRO A 244 12.45 0.28 -28.65
C PRO A 244 13.42 0.46 -27.47
N PRO A 245 13.56 -0.55 -26.60
CA PRO A 245 14.44 -0.43 -25.45
C PRO A 245 15.87 -0.19 -25.95
N PRO A 246 16.64 0.72 -25.33
CA PRO A 246 18.08 0.83 -25.62
C PRO A 246 18.73 -0.54 -25.41
N ASP A 247 19.77 -0.82 -26.21
CA ASP A 247 20.45 -2.11 -26.31
C ASP A 247 20.52 -2.83 -24.96
N ARG A 248 19.63 -3.81 -24.80
CA ARG A 248 19.53 -4.57 -23.57
C ARG A 248 20.75 -5.49 -23.51
N PRO A 249 21.41 -5.62 -22.34
CA PRO A 249 22.44 -6.63 -22.16
C PRO A 249 21.89 -8.01 -22.54
N GLU A 250 22.73 -8.81 -23.17
CA GLU A 250 22.34 -10.09 -23.77
C GLU A 250 21.59 -10.99 -22.76
N PRO A 251 20.68 -11.87 -23.23
CA PRO A 251 19.84 -12.71 -22.37
C PRO A 251 20.63 -13.51 -21.31
N LYS A 252 21.87 -13.88 -21.63
CA LYS A 252 22.76 -14.62 -20.73
C LYS A 252 23.31 -13.78 -19.59
N GLU A 253 23.59 -12.48 -19.80
CA GLU A 253 24.03 -11.58 -18.74
C GLU A 253 22.88 -11.24 -17.79
N LYS A 254 21.66 -11.08 -18.31
CA LYS A 254 20.46 -10.93 -17.48
C LYS A 254 20.16 -12.18 -16.65
N ALA A 255 20.27 -13.37 -17.24
CA ALA A 255 20.07 -14.63 -16.53
C ALA A 255 21.11 -14.81 -15.41
N LYS A 256 22.39 -14.54 -15.69
CA LYS A 256 23.46 -14.66 -14.69
C LYS A 256 23.38 -13.59 -13.59
N ARG A 257 22.95 -12.36 -13.92
CA ARG A 257 22.69 -11.28 -12.96
C ARG A 257 21.43 -11.53 -12.13
N ALA A 258 20.44 -12.23 -12.69
CA ALA A 258 19.26 -12.68 -11.96
C ALA A 258 19.59 -13.85 -11.01
N GLU A 259 20.37 -14.85 -11.45
CA GLU A 259 20.83 -15.96 -10.60
C GLU A 259 21.70 -15.48 -9.43
N LEU A 260 22.63 -14.54 -9.65
CA LEU A 260 23.43 -13.93 -8.58
C LEU A 260 22.61 -13.07 -7.60
N ARG A 261 21.45 -12.54 -8.03
CA ARG A 261 20.55 -11.75 -7.19
C ARG A 261 19.65 -12.58 -6.29
N ASP A 262 19.39 -13.84 -6.66
CA ASP A 262 18.53 -14.73 -5.87
C ASP A 262 19.27 -15.37 -4.68
N SER A 263 20.60 -15.46 -4.74
CA SER A 263 21.45 -16.00 -3.65
C SER A 263 21.93 -14.92 -2.67
N ASP A 264 22.25 -13.71 -3.15
CA ASP A 264 22.97 -12.71 -2.36
C ASP A 264 22.10 -11.49 -2.01
N LEU A 265 22.34 -10.91 -0.83
CA LEU A 265 21.71 -9.65 -0.43
C LEU A 265 22.21 -8.49 -1.30
N PRO A 266 21.34 -7.54 -1.69
CA PRO A 266 21.78 -6.34 -2.41
C PRO A 266 22.80 -5.56 -1.59
N PRO A 267 23.78 -4.88 -2.23
CA PRO A 267 24.93 -4.25 -1.56
C PRO A 267 24.50 -3.13 -0.58
N PRO A 268 25.37 -2.73 0.37
CA PRO A 268 25.04 -1.64 1.27
C PRO A 268 24.98 -0.34 0.46
N LEU A 269 24.13 0.59 0.87
CA LEU A 269 24.14 1.92 0.25
C LEU A 269 25.44 2.65 0.58
N PRO A 270 25.97 3.48 -0.33
CA PRO A 270 27.10 4.35 -0.03
C PRO A 270 26.72 5.34 1.09
N PRO A 271 27.69 5.77 1.92
CA PRO A 271 27.46 6.83 2.90
C PRO A 271 27.04 8.14 2.22
N GLU A 272 26.25 8.96 2.92
CA GLU A 272 25.91 10.33 2.51
C GLU A 272 27.07 11.31 2.73
#